data_AF-A0A431HZG7-F1
#
_entry.id   AF-A0A431HZG7-F1
#
_cell.length_a   1.000
_cell.length_b   1.000
_cell.length_c   1.000
_cell.angle_alpha   90.00
_cell.angle_beta   90.00
_cell.angle_gamma   90.00
#
_symmetry.space_group_name_H-M   'P 1'
#
loop_
_entity.id
_entity.type
_entity.pdbx_description
1 polymer ?
#
loop_
_entity_poly.entity_id
_entity_poly.type
_entity_poly.pdbx_seq_one_letter_code
_entity_poly.pdbx_strand_id
1 'polypeptide(L)' 'GCDFVLLTEKDAVKCAGFKDDRIWVFPVSAEIEPDLAQFVVEKLRQHGSKTA' A
#
# COMPACT_ATOMS: atom_id res chain seq x y z
N GLY A 1 -10.13 18.53 14.75
CA GLY A 1 -8.87 18.27 14.01
C GLY A 1 -8.14 17.13 14.70
N CYS A 2 -7.13 16.54 14.06
CA CYS A 2 -6.24 15.57 14.68
C CYS A 2 -4.90 16.22 15.03
N ASP A 3 -4.24 15.69 16.06
CA ASP A 3 -2.93 16.13 16.53
C ASP A 3 -1.81 15.56 15.65
N PHE A 4 -2.01 14.35 15.10
CA PHE A 4 -1.04 13.65 14.25
C PHE A 4 -1.72 12.94 13.09
N VAL A 5 -0.96 12.77 11.99
CA VAL A 5 -1.31 11.98 10.81
C VAL A 5 -0.14 11.03 10.54
N LEU A 6 -0.36 9.74 10.76
CA LEU A 6 0.66 8.72 10.53
C LEU A 6 0.48 8.10 9.13
N LEU A 7 1.55 8.08 8.34
CA LEU A 7 1.58 7.49 7.01
C LEU A 7 2.60 6.36 6.95
N THR A 8 2.33 5.38 6.10
CA THR A 8 3.39 4.48 5.62
C THR A 8 4.23 5.18 4.56
N GLU A 9 5.46 4.73 4.31
CA GLU A 9 6.32 5.28 3.25
C GLU A 9 5.62 5.34 1.88
N LYS A 10 4.84 4.30 1.54
CA LYS A 10 4.04 4.22 0.30
C LYS A 10 3.06 5.39 0.16
N ASP A 11 2.42 5.82 1.24
CA ASP A 11 1.47 6.94 1.15
C ASP A 11 2.17 8.28 1.31
N ALA A 12 3.28 8.33 2.05
CA ALA A 12 4.13 9.51 2.14
C ALA A 12 4.65 9.99 0.77
N VAL A 13 5.04 9.07 -0.14
CA VAL A 13 5.48 9.46 -1.50
C VAL A 13 4.38 10.12 -2.32
N LYS A 14 3.11 9.80 -2.07
CA LYS A 14 1.95 10.46 -2.71
C LYS A 14 1.65 11.82 -2.07
N CYS A 15 2.05 11.99 -0.82
CA CYS A 15 1.79 13.16 -0.01
C CYS A 15 2.95 14.17 0.01
N ALA A 16 4.02 13.95 -0.76
CA ALA A 16 5.22 14.79 -0.76
C ALA A 16 4.97 16.29 -1.01
N GLY A 17 3.85 16.64 -1.67
CA GLY A 17 3.45 18.03 -1.90
C GLY A 17 2.72 18.70 -0.72
N PHE A 18 2.25 17.95 0.27
CA PHE A 18 1.57 18.50 1.44
C PHE A 18 2.60 18.84 2.51
N LYS A 19 2.73 20.13 2.82
CA LYS A 19 3.54 20.61 3.95
C LYS A 19 2.63 20.76 5.16
N ASP A 20 2.66 19.76 6.03
CA ASP A 20 1.94 19.76 7.30
C ASP A 20 2.81 19.08 8.37
N ASP A 21 3.14 19.83 9.42
CA ASP A 21 4.04 19.39 10.49
C ASP A 21 3.47 18.24 11.35
N ARG A 22 2.19 17.93 11.17
CA ARG A 22 1.52 16.80 11.83
C ARG A 22 1.71 15.50 11.08
N ILE A 23 2.29 15.50 9.89
CA ILE A 23 2.53 14.29 9.10
C ILE A 23 3.81 13.60 9.56
N TRP A 24 3.67 12.34 9.97
CA TRP A 24 4.79 11.48 10.35
C TRP A 24 4.81 10.25 9.47
N VAL A 25 6.00 9.84 9.03
CA VAL A 25 6.18 8.62 8.23
C VAL A 25 6.68 7.51 9.14
N PHE A 26 5.92 6.42 9.21
CA PHE A 26 6.31 5.21 9.91
C PHE A 26 6.79 4.17 8.90
N PRO A 27 8.04 3.69 9.04
CA PRO A 27 8.55 2.62 8.18
C PRO A 27 7.82 1.32 8.50
N VAL A 28 7.43 0.59 7.47
CA VAL A 28 6.80 -0.73 7.61
C VAL A 28 7.65 -1.75 6.87
N SER A 29 8.06 -2.81 7.57
CA SER A 29 8.65 -3.99 6.96
C SER A 29 7.54 -5.01 6.68
N ALA A 30 7.48 -5.51 5.45
CA ALA A 30 6.57 -6.58 5.08
C ALA A 30 7.39 -7.81 4.67
N GLU A 31 7.08 -8.95 5.29
CA GLU A 31 7.61 -10.24 4.87
C GLU A 31 6.66 -10.83 3.82
N ILE A 32 7.23 -11.24 2.69
CA ILE A 32 6.48 -11.91 1.63
C ILE A 32 6.70 -13.40 1.77
N GLU A 33 5.62 -14.13 2.05
CA GLU A 33 5.66 -15.58 2.08
C GLU A 33 6.05 -16.14 0.69
N PRO A 34 6.84 -17.23 0.64
CA PRO A 34 7.07 -17.96 -0.59
C PRO A 34 5.71 -18.35 -1.18
N ASP A 35 5.54 -18.21 -2.50
CA ASP A 35 4.29 -18.48 -3.27
C ASP A 35 3.39 -17.28 -3.61
N LEU A 36 3.68 -16.05 -3.13
CA LEU A 36 2.84 -14.87 -3.41
C LEU A 36 2.53 -14.69 -4.91
N ALA A 37 3.49 -14.97 -5.78
CA ALA A 37 3.28 -14.90 -7.23
C ALA A 37 2.20 -15.87 -7.71
N GLN A 38 2.19 -17.11 -7.20
CA GLN A 38 1.18 -18.11 -7.52
C GLN A 38 -0.19 -17.70 -6.97
N PHE A 39 -0.24 -17.21 -5.72
CA PHE A 39 -1.46 -16.67 -5.11
C PHE A 39 -2.07 -15.54 -5.95
N VAL A 40 -1.26 -14.58 -6.41
CA VAL A 40 -1.70 -13.47 -7.27
C VAL A 40 -2.24 -14.00 -8.61
N VAL A 41 -1.54 -14.93 -9.25
CA VAL A 41 -2.01 -15.54 -10.52
C VAL A 41 -3.35 -16.24 -10.33
N GLU A 42 -3.54 -16.98 -9.24
CA GLU A 42 -4.80 -17.64 -8.95
C GLU A 42 -5.93 -16.64 -8.72
N LYS A 43 -5.68 -15.56 -7.98
CA LYS A 43 -6.67 -14.48 -7.79
C LYS A 43 -7.03 -13.81 -9.12
N LEU A 44 -6.06 -13.57 -9.97
CA LEU A 44 -6.29 -13.02 -11.31
C LEU A 44 -7.02 -14.00 -12.23
N ARG A 45 -6.89 -15.32 -12.07
CA ARG A 45 -7.72 -16.29 -12.81
C ARG A 45 -9.17 -16.34 -12.30
N GLN A 46 -9.36 -16.22 -10.98
CA GLN A 46 -10.68 -16.24 -10.34
C GLN A 46 -11.51 -14.98 -10.66
N HIS A 47 -10.84 -13.82 -10.72
CA HIS A 47 -11.49 -12.51 -10.88
C HIS A 47 -11.10 -11.79 -12.17
N GLY A 48 -10.26 -12.40 -13.00
CA GLY A 48 -9.85 -11.89 -14.29
C GLY A 48 -11.05 -11.72 -15.20
N SER A 49 -11.05 -10.61 -15.91
CA SER A 49 -12.14 -10.18 -16.79
C SER A 49 -12.73 -11.36 -17.56
N LYS A 50 -14.06 -11.56 -17.43
CA LYS A 50 -14.83 -12.25 -18.48
C LYS A 50 -14.83 -11.32 -19.69
N THR A 51 -13.81 -11.41 -20.51
CA THR A 51 -13.85 -10.83 -21.86
C THR A 51 -14.97 -11.52 -22.61
N ALA A 52 -15.98 -10.74 -22.98
CA ALA A 52 -16.98 -11.06 -23.98
C ALA A 52 -16.37 -10.99 -25.39
#